data_AF-A0A2M9LYW6-F1
#
_entry.id   AF-A0A2M9LYW6-F1
#
_cell.length_a   1.000
_cell.length_b   1.000
_cell.length_c   1.000
_cell.angle_alpha   90.00
_cell.angle_beta   90.00
_cell.angle_gamma   90.00
#
_symmetry.space_group_name_H-M   'P 1'
#
loop_
_entity.id
_entity.type
_entity.pdbx_description
1 polymer ?
#
loop_
_entity_poly.entity_id
_entity_poly.type
_entity_poly.pdbx_seq_one_letter_code
_entity_poly.pdbx_strand_id
1 'polypeptide(L)'
;MAVPVLLLTAACGSDDGKTSDAAVAKVTGQPGAKPTISVPKDAKPADKVVTKTVVEGKGAVVKKGDLVRLDFTAQTMKGQNLGSSWTPQPGAKPGAARSQVVTEVTDQMTQQMLPPKVLTAAAGQKVGSRFEVEGTAKALIGEGLNPQSGIKPEDGLVWVVDVVGAQKVDKKAKAEGTQAAPESGMPEVKAADDKAATITIPEGEKAPTNLKQQVLIKGKGPEVKAGDGLIAQYTGVKWEDGKKFDSSWDHGGATAFQIGTGQVVQGWDQALVGKHVGDRVEIVIPPKLGYGASPQHELAKNTLVFVVDIVGTV
;
A
#
# COMPACT_ATOMS: atom_id res chain seq x y z
N MET A 1 -49.52 30.15 13.23
CA MET A 1 -48.71 29.36 12.27
C MET A 1 -48.50 30.23 11.05
N ALA A 2 -47.28 30.70 10.83
CA ALA A 2 -46.91 31.51 9.68
C ALA A 2 -45.65 30.88 9.09
N VAL A 3 -45.73 30.45 7.84
CA VAL A 3 -44.65 29.83 7.08
C VAL A 3 -43.72 30.94 6.58
N PRO A 4 -42.40 30.91 6.82
CA PRO A 4 -41.52 31.85 6.17
C PRO A 4 -41.18 31.38 4.75
N VAL A 5 -41.51 32.23 3.80
CA VAL A 5 -41.20 32.12 2.37
C VAL A 5 -39.69 32.28 2.18
N LEU A 6 -39.02 31.26 1.64
CA LEU A 6 -37.64 31.34 1.17
C LEU A 6 -37.59 32.18 -0.12
N LEU A 7 -36.94 33.34 -0.07
CA LEU A 7 -36.56 34.12 -1.24
C LEU A 7 -35.32 33.50 -1.90
N LEU A 8 -35.50 32.93 -3.10
CA LEU A 8 -34.41 32.56 -4.00
C LEU A 8 -33.99 33.81 -4.78
N THR A 9 -32.81 34.37 -4.47
CA THR A 9 -32.17 35.35 -5.34
C THR A 9 -31.47 34.62 -6.49
N ALA A 10 -32.04 34.70 -7.68
CA ALA A 10 -31.36 34.34 -8.92
C ALA A 10 -30.31 35.41 -9.22
N ALA A 11 -29.03 35.05 -9.16
CA ALA A 11 -27.96 35.87 -9.70
C ALA A 11 -27.69 35.42 -11.15
N CYS A 12 -28.15 36.23 -12.11
CA CYS A 12 -27.60 36.23 -13.47
C CYS A 12 -26.21 36.85 -13.38
N GLY A 13 -25.17 36.03 -13.57
CA GLY A 13 -23.78 36.45 -13.68
C GLY A 13 -23.21 35.87 -14.98
N SER A 14 -22.65 36.77 -15.78
CA SER A 14 -22.22 36.60 -17.17
C SER A 14 -21.10 35.55 -17.35
N ASP A 15 -21.11 34.98 -18.53
CA ASP A 15 -20.19 33.97 -19.06
C ASP A 15 -18.78 34.55 -19.27
N ASP A 16 -17.95 34.46 -18.24
CA ASP A 16 -16.49 34.56 -18.32
C ASP A 16 -15.93 33.20 -17.88
N GLY A 17 -15.14 32.56 -18.75
CA GLY A 17 -14.58 31.23 -18.54
C GLY A 17 -13.65 31.13 -17.31
N LYS A 18 -14.24 31.08 -16.12
CA LYS A 18 -13.57 30.73 -14.87
C LYS A 18 -13.43 29.22 -14.82
N THR A 19 -12.19 28.75 -14.78
CA THR A 19 -11.87 27.43 -14.27
C THR A 19 -12.50 27.28 -12.88
N SER A 20 -13.32 26.26 -12.67
CA SER A 20 -13.95 26.04 -11.37
C SER A 20 -12.90 25.53 -10.38
N ASP A 21 -12.69 26.23 -9.28
CA ASP A 21 -11.89 25.77 -8.13
C ASP A 21 -12.59 24.65 -7.33
N ALA A 22 -13.74 24.16 -7.80
CA ALA A 22 -14.54 23.13 -7.16
C ALA A 22 -14.52 21.83 -7.96
N ALA A 23 -14.65 20.71 -7.25
CA ALA A 23 -14.67 19.40 -7.88
C ALA A 23 -15.94 19.21 -8.73
N VAL A 24 -15.78 18.77 -9.97
CA VAL A 24 -16.87 18.58 -10.95
C VAL A 24 -17.37 17.15 -11.02
N ALA A 25 -16.56 16.18 -10.59
CA ALA A 25 -16.99 14.80 -10.50
C ALA A 25 -18.09 14.61 -9.43
N LYS A 26 -19.03 13.71 -9.73
CA LYS A 26 -20.01 13.21 -8.78
C LYS A 26 -19.64 11.79 -8.39
N VAL A 27 -19.39 11.60 -7.10
CA VAL A 27 -19.00 10.32 -6.52
C VAL A 27 -20.11 9.79 -5.63
N THR A 28 -20.46 8.52 -5.80
CA THR A 28 -21.46 7.82 -4.99
C THR A 28 -20.97 6.47 -4.49
N GLY A 29 -21.63 5.97 -3.43
CA GLY A 29 -21.31 4.71 -2.75
C GLY A 29 -20.62 4.94 -1.40
N GLN A 30 -20.72 3.96 -0.50
CA GLN A 30 -20.09 4.00 0.82
C GLN A 30 -18.62 3.55 0.75
N PRO A 31 -17.74 4.05 1.65
CA PRO A 31 -16.39 3.53 1.82
C PRO A 31 -16.38 2.00 1.97
N GLY A 32 -15.44 1.32 1.31
CA GLY A 32 -15.31 -0.14 1.27
C GLY A 32 -16.07 -0.83 0.12
N ALA A 33 -17.09 -0.18 -0.46
CA ALA A 33 -17.76 -0.64 -1.68
C ALA A 33 -17.21 0.11 -2.90
N LYS A 34 -17.11 -0.53 -4.07
CA LYS A 34 -16.57 0.14 -5.27
C LYS A 34 -17.36 1.43 -5.57
N PRO A 35 -16.70 2.61 -5.63
CA PRO A 35 -17.39 3.85 -5.93
C PRO A 35 -17.89 3.88 -7.38
N THR A 36 -18.91 4.70 -7.62
CA THR A 36 -19.27 5.13 -8.98
C THR A 36 -18.83 6.57 -9.17
N ILE A 37 -18.21 6.86 -10.30
CA ILE A 37 -17.72 8.19 -10.69
C ILE A 37 -18.47 8.61 -11.95
N SER A 38 -19.17 9.74 -11.89
CA SER A 38 -19.85 10.34 -13.04
C SER A 38 -19.37 11.77 -13.22
N VAL A 39 -18.98 12.12 -14.44
CA VAL A 39 -18.49 13.46 -14.79
C VAL A 39 -19.43 14.06 -15.85
N PRO A 40 -19.94 15.29 -15.67
CA PRO A 40 -20.73 15.96 -16.71
C PRO A 40 -19.94 16.09 -18.01
N LYS A 41 -20.60 15.91 -19.16
CA LYS A 41 -19.92 15.88 -20.48
C LYS A 41 -19.15 17.17 -20.80
N ASP A 42 -19.67 18.30 -20.35
CA ASP A 42 -19.09 19.62 -20.61
C ASP A 42 -18.19 20.12 -19.46
N ALA A 43 -17.95 19.26 -18.46
CA ALA A 43 -17.08 19.60 -17.35
C ALA A 43 -15.64 19.75 -17.82
N LYS A 44 -14.98 20.81 -17.33
CA LYS A 44 -13.57 21.06 -17.57
C LYS A 44 -12.79 20.73 -16.30
N PRO A 45 -11.63 20.06 -16.40
CA PRO A 45 -10.78 19.85 -15.23
C PRO A 45 -10.30 21.18 -14.66
N ALA A 46 -10.13 21.23 -13.34
CA ALA A 46 -9.39 22.31 -12.71
C ALA A 46 -7.90 22.23 -13.11
N ASP A 47 -7.29 23.39 -13.36
CA ASP A 47 -5.84 23.51 -13.62
C ASP A 47 -4.99 23.16 -12.40
N LYS A 48 -5.62 23.14 -11.22
CA LYS A 48 -5.03 22.78 -9.93
C LYS A 48 -5.60 21.46 -9.43
N VAL A 49 -4.90 20.85 -8.48
CA VAL A 49 -5.42 19.70 -7.75
C VAL A 49 -6.52 20.17 -6.81
N VAL A 50 -7.71 19.59 -6.94
CA VAL A 50 -8.86 19.79 -6.06
C VAL A 50 -9.10 18.51 -5.28
N THR A 51 -9.31 18.63 -3.97
CA THR A 51 -9.65 17.51 -3.09
C THR A 51 -10.97 17.79 -2.42
N LYS A 52 -11.86 16.80 -2.38
CA LYS A 52 -13.14 16.89 -1.71
C LYS A 52 -13.40 15.62 -0.92
N THR A 53 -13.66 15.77 0.38
CA THR A 53 -14.16 14.67 1.20
C THR A 53 -15.61 14.39 0.81
N VAL A 54 -15.87 13.17 0.35
CA VAL A 54 -17.21 12.71 -0.09
C VAL A 54 -17.96 12.10 1.09
N VAL A 55 -17.26 11.29 1.89
CA VAL A 55 -17.75 10.72 3.15
C VAL A 55 -16.67 10.93 4.20
N GLU A 56 -17.03 11.54 5.32
CA GLU A 56 -16.09 11.74 6.43
C GLU A 56 -16.03 10.47 7.31
N GLY A 57 -14.82 9.95 7.49
CA GLY A 57 -14.54 8.85 8.39
C GLY A 57 -14.62 9.24 9.86
N LYS A 58 -14.65 8.23 10.74
CA LYS A 58 -14.71 8.43 12.19
C LYS A 58 -13.44 8.00 12.92
N GLY A 59 -12.48 7.41 12.21
CA GLY A 59 -11.22 6.95 12.78
C GLY A 59 -10.18 8.06 12.92
N ALA A 60 -8.94 7.65 13.17
CA ALA A 60 -7.82 8.56 13.35
C ALA A 60 -7.58 9.42 12.10
N VAL A 61 -7.11 10.65 12.31
CA VAL A 61 -6.67 11.54 11.24
C VAL A 61 -5.31 11.06 10.73
N VAL A 62 -5.23 10.83 9.43
CA VAL A 62 -4.01 10.46 8.71
C VAL A 62 -3.04 11.64 8.68
N LYS A 63 -1.76 11.39 8.90
CA LYS A 63 -0.69 12.39 8.83
C LYS A 63 0.33 12.01 7.76
N LYS A 64 1.09 13.01 7.28
CA LYS A 64 2.27 12.75 6.45
C LYS A 64 3.25 11.87 7.25
N GLY A 65 3.79 10.83 6.61
CA GLY A 65 4.66 9.82 7.22
C GLY A 65 3.94 8.67 7.90
N ASP A 66 2.60 8.69 8.00
CA ASP A 66 1.87 7.51 8.45
C ASP A 66 1.88 6.44 7.35
N LEU A 67 1.93 5.18 7.75
CA LEU A 67 1.66 4.05 6.87
C LEU A 67 0.14 3.92 6.73
N VAL A 68 -0.35 3.77 5.51
CA VAL A 68 -1.77 3.72 5.19
C VAL A 68 -2.09 2.51 4.35
N ARG A 69 -3.32 2.02 4.49
CA ARG A 69 -3.97 1.10 3.57
C ARG A 69 -5.13 1.80 2.90
N LEU A 70 -5.10 1.87 1.58
CA LEU A 70 -6.04 2.63 0.76
C LEU A 70 -6.67 1.73 -0.31
N ASP A 71 -7.98 1.90 -0.49
CA ASP A 71 -8.62 1.49 -1.74
C ASP A 71 -8.70 2.69 -2.67
N PHE A 72 -8.67 2.44 -3.98
CA PHE A 72 -8.92 3.46 -4.97
C PHE A 72 -9.65 2.95 -6.21
N THR A 73 -10.30 3.87 -6.91
CA THR A 73 -10.71 3.75 -8.32
C THR A 73 -10.36 5.05 -9.02
N ALA A 74 -9.80 4.95 -10.23
CA ALA A 74 -9.35 6.10 -10.99
C ALA A 74 -9.82 6.03 -12.44
N GLN A 75 -10.17 7.19 -13.00
CA GLN A 75 -10.53 7.32 -14.41
C GLN A 75 -10.15 8.72 -14.93
N THR A 76 -10.01 8.86 -16.24
CA THR A 76 -10.06 10.19 -16.86
C THR A 76 -11.49 10.74 -16.76
N MET A 77 -11.65 12.05 -16.84
CA MET A 77 -12.98 12.69 -16.90
C MET A 77 -13.80 12.23 -18.13
N LYS A 78 -13.14 11.67 -19.14
CA LYS A 78 -13.77 11.04 -20.33
C LYS A 78 -14.12 9.56 -20.11
N GLY A 79 -13.87 9.01 -18.92
CA GLY A 79 -14.23 7.64 -18.53
C GLY A 79 -13.21 6.57 -18.91
N GLN A 80 -12.01 6.92 -19.38
CA GLN A 80 -10.94 5.94 -19.56
C GLN A 80 -10.49 5.45 -18.18
N ASN A 81 -10.61 4.15 -17.93
CA ASN A 81 -10.21 3.51 -16.67
C ASN A 81 -8.69 3.60 -16.48
N LEU A 82 -8.26 4.07 -15.30
CA LEU A 82 -6.86 4.20 -14.91
C LEU A 82 -6.44 3.18 -13.85
N GLY A 83 -7.38 2.38 -13.35
CA GLY A 83 -7.12 1.33 -12.36
C GLY A 83 -8.08 1.37 -11.18
N SER A 84 -8.16 0.24 -10.48
CA SER A 84 -9.01 0.11 -9.29
C SER A 84 -8.54 -1.05 -8.42
N SER A 85 -8.49 -0.83 -7.11
CA SER A 85 -8.26 -1.84 -6.08
C SER A 85 -9.37 -2.91 -5.98
N TRP A 86 -10.55 -2.65 -6.56
CA TRP A 86 -11.63 -3.63 -6.67
C TRP A 86 -11.48 -4.55 -7.88
N THR A 87 -10.53 -4.28 -8.77
CA THR A 87 -10.21 -5.20 -9.87
C THR A 87 -9.33 -6.32 -9.32
N PRO A 88 -9.76 -7.59 -9.37
CA PRO A 88 -8.93 -8.70 -8.90
C PRO A 88 -7.62 -8.80 -9.70
N GLN A 89 -6.55 -9.21 -9.02
CA GLN A 89 -5.28 -9.49 -9.69
C GLN A 89 -5.45 -10.68 -10.66
N PRO A 90 -4.77 -10.67 -11.82
CA PRO A 90 -4.77 -11.82 -12.72
C PRO A 90 -4.38 -13.11 -11.98
N GLY A 91 -5.20 -14.15 -12.10
CA GLY A 91 -4.99 -15.44 -11.42
C GLY A 91 -5.43 -15.48 -9.95
N ALA A 92 -6.03 -14.41 -9.41
CA ALA A 92 -6.60 -14.42 -8.07
C ALA A 92 -7.73 -15.45 -7.96
N LYS A 93 -7.72 -16.23 -6.87
CA LYS A 93 -8.78 -17.21 -6.57
C LYS A 93 -10.08 -16.49 -6.20
N PRO A 94 -11.26 -17.09 -6.46
CA PRO A 94 -12.52 -16.57 -5.95
C PRO A 94 -12.45 -16.36 -4.43
N GLY A 95 -12.86 -15.18 -3.96
CA GLY A 95 -12.81 -14.82 -2.54
C GLY A 95 -11.43 -14.42 -2.00
N ALA A 96 -10.41 -14.29 -2.85
CA ALA A 96 -9.11 -13.74 -2.45
C ALA A 96 -9.27 -12.31 -1.90
N ALA A 97 -8.41 -11.95 -0.95
CA ALA A 97 -8.35 -10.60 -0.41
C ALA A 97 -8.07 -9.58 -1.53
N ARG A 98 -8.68 -8.41 -1.45
CA ARG A 98 -8.50 -7.34 -2.44
C ARG A 98 -7.07 -6.82 -2.40
N SER A 99 -6.51 -6.52 -3.57
CA SER A 99 -5.22 -5.82 -3.67
C SER A 99 -5.43 -4.33 -3.41
N GLN A 100 -4.83 -3.84 -2.34
CA GLN A 100 -4.97 -2.48 -1.83
C GLN A 100 -3.61 -1.78 -1.88
N VAL A 101 -3.62 -0.45 -1.84
CA VAL A 101 -2.39 0.32 -1.74
C VAL A 101 -1.97 0.36 -0.27
N VAL A 102 -0.80 -0.21 0.04
CA VAL A 102 -0.19 -0.18 1.38
C VAL A 102 1.12 0.57 1.30
N THR A 103 1.22 1.76 1.89
CA THR A 103 2.39 2.65 1.72
C THR A 103 2.47 3.75 2.74
N GLU A 104 3.59 4.48 2.75
CA GLU A 104 3.75 5.70 3.55
C GLU A 104 3.17 6.91 2.84
N VAL A 105 2.45 7.77 3.56
CA VAL A 105 1.97 9.04 3.02
C VAL A 105 3.13 10.00 2.82
N THR A 106 3.59 10.12 1.58
CA THR A 106 4.73 10.96 1.18
C THR A 106 4.45 11.73 -0.10
N ASP A 107 5.18 12.82 -0.30
CA ASP A 107 5.22 13.61 -1.54
C ASP A 107 6.20 13.06 -2.58
N GLN A 108 6.98 12.04 -2.22
CA GLN A 108 7.88 11.35 -3.11
C GLN A 108 7.14 10.37 -4.01
N MET A 109 7.68 10.13 -5.21
CA MET A 109 7.16 9.10 -6.09
C MET A 109 7.41 7.72 -5.48
N THR A 110 6.34 6.99 -5.20
CA THR A 110 6.39 5.58 -4.81
C THR A 110 6.18 4.71 -6.05
N GLN A 111 6.63 3.45 -6.06
CA GLN A 111 6.38 2.54 -7.20
C GLN A 111 4.91 2.06 -7.28
N GLN A 112 3.97 2.79 -6.70
CA GLN A 112 2.57 2.39 -6.58
C GLN A 112 1.64 3.19 -7.48
N MET A 113 0.44 2.64 -7.67
CA MET A 113 -0.62 3.15 -8.56
C MET A 113 -1.18 4.55 -8.21
N LEU A 114 -0.77 5.15 -7.08
CA LEU A 114 -1.27 6.46 -6.64
C LEU A 114 -0.22 7.56 -6.91
N PRO A 115 -0.57 8.61 -7.69
CA PRO A 115 0.28 9.78 -7.83
C PRO A 115 0.56 10.45 -6.47
N PRO A 116 1.74 11.08 -6.25
CA PRO A 116 2.08 11.64 -4.95
C PRO A 116 1.10 12.72 -4.48
N LYS A 117 0.53 13.50 -5.41
CA LYS A 117 -0.51 14.49 -5.11
C LYS A 117 -1.80 13.86 -4.59
N VAL A 118 -2.16 12.67 -5.08
CA VAL A 118 -3.32 11.91 -4.59
C VAL A 118 -3.00 11.28 -3.23
N LEU A 119 -1.80 10.70 -3.09
CA LEU A 119 -1.37 10.08 -1.83
C LEU A 119 -1.28 11.10 -0.70
N THR A 120 -0.68 12.27 -0.93
CA THR A 120 -0.60 13.35 0.08
C THR A 120 -1.94 13.93 0.45
N ALA A 121 -2.94 13.91 -0.44
CA ALA A 121 -4.30 14.32 -0.13
C ALA A 121 -5.01 13.39 0.90
N ALA A 122 -4.45 12.21 1.17
CA ALA A 122 -4.89 11.38 2.29
C ALA A 122 -4.57 12.02 3.65
N ALA A 123 -3.51 12.85 3.74
CA ALA A 123 -3.19 13.55 4.98
C ALA A 123 -4.31 14.54 5.33
N GLY A 124 -4.77 14.52 6.59
CA GLY A 124 -5.93 15.28 7.05
C GLY A 124 -7.26 14.55 6.89
N GLN A 125 -7.34 13.49 6.07
CA GLN A 125 -8.51 12.62 6.03
C GLN A 125 -8.55 11.72 7.27
N LYS A 126 -9.74 11.24 7.64
CA LYS A 126 -9.92 10.28 8.73
C LYS A 126 -9.98 8.86 8.16
N VAL A 127 -9.53 7.88 8.94
CA VAL A 127 -9.79 6.47 8.64
C VAL A 127 -11.30 6.24 8.55
N GLY A 128 -11.72 5.54 7.49
CA GLY A 128 -13.10 5.37 7.06
C GLY A 128 -13.62 6.45 6.11
N SER A 129 -12.82 7.48 5.78
CA SER A 129 -13.21 8.49 4.80
C SER A 129 -13.22 7.92 3.38
N ARG A 130 -14.11 8.46 2.55
CA ARG A 130 -13.98 8.48 1.09
C ARG A 130 -13.73 9.92 0.65
N PHE A 131 -12.72 10.14 -0.17
CA PHE A 131 -12.47 11.44 -0.77
C PHE A 131 -12.17 11.30 -2.26
N GLU A 132 -12.42 12.36 -3.00
CA GLU A 132 -12.02 12.48 -4.39
C GLU A 132 -10.88 13.48 -4.54
N VAL A 133 -10.01 13.22 -5.51
CA VAL A 133 -8.95 14.11 -5.96
C VAL A 133 -9.05 14.23 -7.47
N GLU A 134 -9.20 15.44 -7.99
CA GLU A 134 -9.29 15.70 -9.41
C GLU A 134 -8.45 16.91 -9.86
N GLY A 135 -8.21 16.98 -11.16
CA GLY A 135 -7.39 18.03 -11.79
C GLY A 135 -6.86 17.56 -13.14
N THR A 136 -6.08 18.40 -13.82
CA THR A 136 -5.37 18.00 -15.04
C THR A 136 -4.29 16.95 -14.76
N ALA A 137 -3.97 16.13 -15.76
CA ALA A 137 -2.86 15.18 -15.69
C ALA A 137 -1.53 15.86 -15.34
N LYS A 138 -1.30 17.08 -15.88
CA LYS A 138 -0.16 17.93 -15.54
C LYS A 138 -0.13 18.30 -14.06
N ALA A 139 -1.27 18.67 -13.48
CA ALA A 139 -1.34 19.08 -12.08
C ALA A 139 -1.18 17.90 -11.11
N LEU A 140 -1.76 16.73 -11.45
CA LEU A 140 -1.78 15.56 -10.57
C LEU A 140 -0.52 14.68 -10.68
N ILE A 141 0.00 14.49 -11.89
CA ILE A 141 1.09 13.55 -12.18
C ILE A 141 2.36 14.31 -12.58
N GLY A 142 2.24 15.37 -13.38
CA GLY A 142 3.39 16.17 -13.82
C GLY A 142 4.35 15.38 -14.71
N GLU A 143 5.65 15.42 -14.39
CA GLU A 143 6.71 14.76 -15.16
C GLU A 143 6.62 13.23 -15.15
N GLY A 144 5.90 12.64 -14.19
CA GLY A 144 5.66 11.20 -14.12
C GLY A 144 4.61 10.68 -15.11
N LEU A 145 4.03 11.55 -15.95
CA LEU A 145 3.00 11.16 -16.91
C LEU A 145 3.60 10.23 -17.97
N ASN A 146 3.11 8.99 -18.03
CA ASN A 146 3.56 8.02 -19.02
C ASN A 146 3.15 8.48 -20.43
N PRO A 147 4.11 8.77 -21.34
CA PRO A 147 3.79 9.22 -22.70
C PRO A 147 3.04 8.17 -23.54
N GLN A 148 3.12 6.88 -23.17
CA GLN A 148 2.43 5.79 -23.85
C GLN A 148 0.97 5.60 -23.38
N SER A 149 0.53 6.34 -22.35
CA SER A 149 -0.83 6.20 -21.79
C SER A 149 -1.93 6.77 -22.71
N GLY A 150 -1.57 7.58 -23.71
CA GLY A 150 -2.50 8.33 -24.54
C GLY A 150 -3.16 9.53 -23.83
N ILE A 151 -2.80 9.78 -22.56
CA ILE A 151 -3.31 10.90 -21.76
C ILE A 151 -2.45 12.13 -22.03
N LYS A 152 -3.11 13.25 -22.34
CA LYS A 152 -2.45 14.55 -22.54
C LYS A 152 -2.32 15.30 -21.21
N PRO A 153 -1.34 16.20 -21.06
CA PRO A 153 -1.18 16.99 -19.83
C PRO A 153 -2.45 17.74 -19.41
N GLU A 154 -3.30 18.14 -20.35
CA GLU A 154 -4.54 18.89 -20.14
C GLU A 154 -5.75 17.99 -19.85
N ASP A 155 -5.64 16.67 -20.05
CA ASP A 155 -6.75 15.76 -19.79
C ASP A 155 -7.07 15.72 -18.28
N GLY A 156 -8.36 15.81 -17.96
CA GLY A 156 -8.85 15.73 -16.59
C GLY A 156 -8.82 14.32 -16.05
N LEU A 157 -8.37 14.17 -14.81
CA LEU A 157 -8.30 12.90 -14.10
C LEU A 157 -9.06 12.98 -12.78
N VAL A 158 -9.61 11.84 -12.34
CA VAL A 158 -10.34 11.71 -11.08
C VAL A 158 -9.88 10.44 -10.37
N TRP A 159 -9.41 10.58 -9.14
CA TRP A 159 -9.21 9.49 -8.18
C TRP A 159 -10.27 9.57 -7.10
N VAL A 160 -10.86 8.42 -6.77
CA VAL A 160 -11.65 8.24 -5.55
C VAL A 160 -10.92 7.26 -4.67
N VAL A 161 -10.67 7.67 -3.43
CA VAL A 161 -9.84 6.94 -2.48
C VAL A 161 -10.64 6.72 -1.19
N ASP A 162 -10.59 5.48 -0.69
CA ASP A 162 -11.05 5.16 0.66
C ASP A 162 -9.85 4.98 1.58
N VAL A 163 -9.88 5.63 2.74
CA VAL A 163 -8.89 5.43 3.80
C VAL A 163 -9.32 4.24 4.64
N VAL A 164 -8.72 3.07 4.38
CA VAL A 164 -9.09 1.82 5.06
C VAL A 164 -8.44 1.72 6.42
N GLY A 165 -7.16 2.09 6.51
CA GLY A 165 -6.39 2.08 7.75
C GLY A 165 -5.25 3.09 7.70
N ALA A 166 -4.81 3.53 8.87
CA ALA A 166 -3.62 4.34 9.04
C ALA A 166 -2.93 4.00 10.36
N GLN A 167 -1.62 3.85 10.31
CA GLN A 167 -0.80 3.57 11.47
C GLN A 167 0.51 4.34 11.42
N LYS A 168 0.81 5.04 12.51
CA LYS A 168 2.15 5.56 12.76
C LYS A 168 2.99 4.44 13.39
N VAL A 169 4.15 4.15 12.81
CA VAL A 169 5.11 3.19 13.36
C VAL A 169 6.46 3.85 13.52
N ASP A 170 7.15 3.55 14.63
CA ASP A 170 8.55 3.93 14.78
C ASP A 170 9.39 3.19 13.73
N LYS A 171 10.16 3.93 12.95
CA LYS A 171 11.05 3.37 11.93
C LYS A 171 12.10 2.43 12.50
N LYS A 172 12.35 2.46 13.80
CA LYS A 172 13.26 1.54 14.52
C LYS A 172 12.52 0.49 15.35
N ALA A 173 11.20 0.39 15.24
CA ALA A 173 10.43 -0.64 15.92
C ALA A 173 10.99 -2.03 15.62
N LYS A 174 10.82 -2.96 16.56
CA LYS A 174 11.32 -4.32 16.51
C LYS A 174 10.28 -5.30 17.06
N ALA A 175 10.54 -6.59 16.87
CA ALA A 175 9.72 -7.62 17.49
C ALA A 175 9.76 -7.54 19.03
N GLU A 176 8.61 -7.73 19.66
CA GLU A 176 8.44 -7.70 21.12
C GLU A 176 7.66 -8.93 21.56
N GLY A 177 8.25 -9.74 22.43
CA GLY A 177 7.63 -10.98 22.86
C GLY A 177 8.56 -11.91 23.62
N THR A 178 8.16 -13.17 23.72
CA THR A 178 8.94 -14.21 24.40
C THR A 178 9.88 -14.89 23.40
N GLN A 179 11.17 -14.98 23.74
CA GLN A 179 12.15 -15.74 22.96
C GLN A 179 11.74 -17.22 22.87
N ALA A 180 11.70 -17.74 21.65
CA ALA A 180 11.51 -19.16 21.37
C ALA A 180 12.85 -19.84 21.09
N ALA A 181 12.90 -21.16 21.30
CA ALA A 181 14.07 -21.97 20.98
C ALA A 181 14.17 -22.16 19.46
N PRO A 182 15.32 -21.87 18.83
CA PRO A 182 15.53 -22.14 17.42
C PRO A 182 15.48 -23.65 17.10
N GLU A 183 14.88 -23.99 15.98
CA GLU A 183 14.86 -25.33 15.41
C GLU A 183 16.24 -25.69 14.79
N SER A 184 16.61 -26.96 14.91
CA SER A 184 17.86 -27.48 14.33
C SER A 184 17.82 -27.43 12.80
N GLY A 185 18.96 -27.12 12.17
CA GLY A 185 19.10 -27.05 10.71
C GLY A 185 18.56 -25.76 10.08
N MET A 186 18.06 -24.83 10.89
CA MET A 186 17.75 -23.48 10.44
C MET A 186 19.01 -22.59 10.56
N PRO A 187 19.14 -21.54 9.72
CA PRO A 187 20.20 -20.57 9.86
C PRO A 187 20.27 -19.92 11.25
N GLU A 188 21.48 -19.58 11.68
CA GLU A 188 21.66 -18.88 12.95
C GLU A 188 21.27 -17.41 12.79
N VAL A 189 20.43 -16.91 13.70
CA VAL A 189 19.94 -15.53 13.68
C VAL A 189 20.43 -14.79 14.92
N LYS A 190 21.16 -13.69 14.70
CA LYS A 190 21.56 -12.74 15.73
C LYS A 190 20.98 -11.38 15.41
N ALA A 191 20.09 -10.89 16.26
CA ALA A 191 19.45 -9.60 16.06
C ALA A 191 19.57 -8.77 17.32
N ALA A 192 20.45 -7.76 17.25
CA ALA A 192 20.62 -6.77 18.28
C ALA A 192 19.51 -5.71 18.20
N ASP A 193 19.30 -4.99 19.29
CA ASP A 193 18.38 -3.87 19.31
C ASP A 193 18.75 -2.81 18.27
N ASP A 194 17.73 -2.27 17.62
CA ASP A 194 17.79 -1.16 16.66
C ASP A 194 18.75 -1.37 15.47
N LYS A 195 18.97 -2.63 15.08
CA LYS A 195 19.85 -3.01 13.96
C LYS A 195 19.26 -4.15 13.13
N ALA A 196 19.73 -4.25 11.89
CA ALA A 196 19.46 -5.38 11.02
C ALA A 196 19.91 -6.70 11.65
N ALA A 197 19.15 -7.76 11.42
CA ALA A 197 19.51 -9.10 11.84
C ALA A 197 20.73 -9.59 11.05
N THR A 198 21.67 -10.24 11.73
CA THR A 198 22.72 -11.04 11.09
C THR A 198 22.21 -12.46 10.96
N ILE A 199 22.29 -13.00 9.75
CA ILE A 199 21.86 -14.36 9.39
C ILE A 199 23.09 -15.12 8.95
N THR A 200 23.37 -16.27 9.57
CA THR A 200 24.51 -17.12 9.24
C THR A 200 24.00 -18.47 8.73
N ILE A 201 24.28 -18.76 7.45
CA ILE A 201 23.88 -20.01 6.81
C ILE A 201 24.74 -21.16 7.37
N PRO A 202 24.17 -22.33 7.71
CA PRO A 202 24.94 -23.46 8.21
C PRO A 202 25.92 -23.98 7.14
N GLU A 203 27.17 -24.18 7.53
CA GLU A 203 28.20 -24.70 6.60
C GLU A 203 27.90 -26.14 6.19
N GLY A 204 28.09 -26.44 4.90
CA GLY A 204 27.91 -27.79 4.35
C GLY A 204 26.47 -28.27 4.22
N GLU A 205 25.48 -27.49 4.66
CA GLU A 205 24.06 -27.82 4.53
C GLU A 205 23.48 -27.42 3.17
N LYS A 206 22.62 -28.29 2.63
CA LYS A 206 21.91 -28.02 1.38
C LYS A 206 20.70 -27.13 1.64
N ALA A 207 20.46 -26.19 0.73
CA ALA A 207 19.26 -25.35 0.77
C ALA A 207 17.97 -26.20 0.79
N PRO A 208 17.01 -25.90 1.68
CA PRO A 208 15.71 -26.54 1.68
C PRO A 208 14.98 -26.37 0.34
N THR A 209 14.38 -27.45 -0.17
CA THR A 209 13.60 -27.42 -1.42
C THR A 209 12.14 -27.02 -1.21
N ASN A 210 11.71 -26.93 0.05
CA ASN A 210 10.38 -26.52 0.49
C ASN A 210 10.49 -25.33 1.44
N LEU A 211 9.40 -24.55 1.56
CA LEU A 211 9.31 -23.46 2.53
C LEU A 211 9.57 -24.00 3.94
N LYS A 212 10.48 -23.34 4.66
CA LYS A 212 10.67 -23.53 6.10
C LYS A 212 10.43 -22.21 6.80
N GLN A 213 9.89 -22.26 8.00
CA GLN A 213 9.66 -21.08 8.82
C GLN A 213 9.72 -21.46 10.30
N GLN A 214 10.17 -20.53 11.13
CA GLN A 214 10.06 -20.64 12.58
C GLN A 214 9.82 -19.27 13.20
N VAL A 215 9.20 -19.27 14.38
CA VAL A 215 9.03 -18.06 15.20
C VAL A 215 10.17 -18.03 16.22
N LEU A 216 11.01 -16.99 16.17
CA LEU A 216 12.14 -16.78 17.08
C LEU A 216 11.75 -15.92 18.28
N ILE A 217 10.82 -14.98 18.10
CA ILE A 217 10.18 -14.21 19.18
C ILE A 217 8.69 -14.35 18.98
N LYS A 218 7.97 -14.79 20.01
CA LYS A 218 6.51 -14.93 20.00
C LYS A 218 5.86 -13.68 20.57
N GLY A 219 5.34 -12.85 19.68
CA GLY A 219 4.53 -11.69 19.97
C GLY A 219 3.16 -12.04 20.52
N LYS A 220 2.47 -11.00 21.00
CA LYS A 220 1.12 -11.10 21.58
C LYS A 220 0.13 -10.12 20.94
N GLY A 221 0.57 -9.41 19.91
CA GLY A 221 -0.27 -8.46 19.20
C GLY A 221 -1.29 -9.17 18.30
N PRO A 222 -2.08 -8.40 17.54
CA PRO A 222 -3.09 -8.95 16.63
C PRO A 222 -2.50 -9.92 15.61
N GLU A 223 -3.30 -10.92 15.23
CA GLU A 223 -2.98 -11.84 14.14
C GLU A 223 -3.01 -11.11 12.79
N VAL A 224 -2.01 -11.36 11.95
CA VAL A 224 -1.88 -10.90 10.57
C VAL A 224 -2.78 -11.73 9.66
N LYS A 225 -3.71 -11.06 8.96
CA LYS A 225 -4.65 -11.71 8.04
C LYS A 225 -4.27 -11.45 6.59
N ALA A 226 -4.69 -12.34 5.69
CA ALA A 226 -4.57 -12.09 4.26
C ALA A 226 -5.33 -10.81 3.88
N GLY A 227 -4.67 -9.91 3.15
CA GLY A 227 -5.15 -8.58 2.78
C GLY A 227 -4.67 -7.45 3.68
N ASP A 228 -4.07 -7.75 4.84
CA ASP A 228 -3.51 -6.71 5.72
C ASP A 228 -2.27 -6.06 5.12
N GLY A 229 -2.08 -4.78 5.46
CA GLY A 229 -0.80 -4.11 5.31
C GLY A 229 0.10 -4.54 6.46
N LEU A 230 0.96 -5.54 6.25
CA LEU A 230 1.99 -5.95 7.19
C LEU A 230 3.06 -4.86 7.29
N ILE A 231 3.35 -4.38 8.49
CA ILE A 231 4.46 -3.46 8.74
C ILE A 231 5.60 -4.24 9.37
N ALA A 232 6.76 -4.25 8.71
CA ALA A 232 7.88 -5.09 9.10
C ALA A 232 9.22 -4.38 9.06
N GLN A 233 10.10 -4.75 10.00
CA GLN A 233 11.54 -4.73 9.73
C GLN A 233 11.96 -6.08 9.19
N TYR A 234 12.88 -6.10 8.22
CA TYR A 234 13.38 -7.35 7.70
C TYR A 234 14.83 -7.27 7.26
N THR A 235 15.46 -8.43 7.17
CA THR A 235 16.74 -8.63 6.51
C THR A 235 16.66 -9.90 5.67
N GLY A 236 17.09 -9.81 4.41
CA GLY A 236 17.12 -10.90 3.45
C GLY A 236 18.55 -11.23 3.02
N VAL A 237 18.94 -12.50 3.14
CA VAL A 237 20.22 -13.03 2.62
C VAL A 237 19.97 -14.17 1.63
N LYS A 238 20.92 -14.38 0.72
CA LYS A 238 20.90 -15.57 -0.15
C LYS A 238 21.49 -16.75 0.63
N TRP A 239 20.87 -17.92 0.55
CA TRP A 239 21.40 -19.14 1.15
C TRP A 239 22.78 -19.49 0.58
N GLU A 240 22.97 -19.29 -0.73
CA GLU A 240 24.14 -19.84 -1.45
C GLU A 240 25.47 -19.23 -1.04
N ASP A 241 25.48 -17.96 -0.62
CA ASP A 241 26.69 -17.25 -0.23
C ASP A 241 26.56 -16.45 1.07
N GLY A 242 25.40 -16.53 1.74
CA GLY A 242 25.09 -15.77 2.96
C GLY A 242 25.03 -14.25 2.76
N LYS A 243 25.13 -13.75 1.52
CA LYS A 243 25.18 -12.30 1.28
C LYS A 243 23.80 -11.70 1.42
N LYS A 244 23.73 -10.60 2.18
CA LYS A 244 22.57 -9.72 2.25
C LYS A 244 22.27 -9.17 0.86
N PHE A 245 21.02 -9.34 0.41
CA PHE A 245 20.53 -8.73 -0.83
C PHE A 245 19.56 -7.58 -0.54
N ASP A 246 18.88 -7.60 0.62
CA ASP A 246 17.93 -6.55 0.97
C ASP A 246 17.73 -6.43 2.50
N SER A 247 17.35 -5.25 2.96
CA SER A 247 17.01 -4.96 4.36
C SER A 247 16.26 -3.64 4.48
N SER A 248 15.15 -3.63 5.22
CA SER A 248 14.40 -2.41 5.52
C SER A 248 15.25 -1.33 6.21
N TRP A 249 16.25 -1.75 7.00
CA TRP A 249 17.18 -0.85 7.67
C TRP A 249 18.04 -0.02 6.70
N ASP A 250 18.30 -0.54 5.50
CA ASP A 250 19.02 0.19 4.45
C ASP A 250 18.11 1.22 3.76
N HIS A 251 16.78 1.05 3.89
CA HIS A 251 15.73 1.88 3.27
C HIS A 251 15.05 2.82 4.27
N GLY A 252 15.68 3.09 5.41
CA GLY A 252 15.17 4.04 6.40
C GLY A 252 14.26 3.45 7.48
N GLY A 253 14.13 2.13 7.56
CA GLY A 253 13.47 1.42 8.67
C GLY A 253 12.16 0.73 8.26
N ALA A 254 11.26 0.55 9.23
CA ALA A 254 10.07 -0.28 9.05
C ALA A 254 9.23 0.12 7.80
N THR A 255 8.89 -0.89 7.01
CA THR A 255 8.23 -0.78 5.70
C THR A 255 6.93 -1.58 5.70
N ALA A 256 5.92 -1.10 4.96
CA ALA A 256 4.65 -1.77 4.85
C ALA A 256 4.50 -2.54 3.52
N PHE A 257 3.92 -3.72 3.60
CA PHE A 257 3.69 -4.63 2.48
C PHE A 257 2.28 -5.18 2.56
N GLN A 258 1.60 -5.34 1.43
CA GLN A 258 0.35 -6.08 1.45
C GLN A 258 0.63 -7.59 1.43
N ILE A 259 0.08 -8.32 2.39
CA ILE A 259 0.36 -9.75 2.58
C ILE A 259 -0.84 -10.62 2.22
N GLY A 260 -0.59 -11.80 1.68
CA GLY A 260 -1.61 -12.78 1.33
C GLY A 260 -2.43 -12.42 0.08
N THR A 261 -1.94 -11.49 -0.75
CA THR A 261 -2.60 -11.04 -1.99
C THR A 261 -1.80 -11.32 -3.26
N GLY A 262 -0.60 -11.91 -3.15
CA GLY A 262 0.31 -12.13 -4.28
C GLY A 262 1.08 -10.88 -4.70
N GLN A 263 1.16 -9.87 -3.83
CA GLN A 263 1.92 -8.63 -4.05
C GLN A 263 3.38 -8.72 -3.58
N VAL A 264 3.71 -9.71 -2.75
CA VAL A 264 5.08 -10.05 -2.35
C VAL A 264 5.42 -11.48 -2.79
N VAL A 265 6.67 -11.90 -2.60
CA VAL A 265 7.08 -13.28 -2.90
C VAL A 265 6.19 -14.28 -2.17
N GLN A 266 5.79 -15.35 -2.85
CA GLN A 266 4.81 -16.31 -2.32
C GLN A 266 5.20 -16.93 -0.97
N GLY A 267 6.51 -17.05 -0.70
CA GLY A 267 7.00 -17.51 0.59
C GLY A 267 6.61 -16.59 1.75
N TRP A 268 6.56 -15.27 1.54
CA TRP A 268 6.05 -14.32 2.56
C TRP A 268 4.55 -14.50 2.75
N ASP A 269 3.78 -14.54 1.67
CA ASP A 269 2.32 -14.74 1.73
C ASP A 269 1.93 -16.02 2.48
N GLN A 270 2.69 -17.11 2.31
CA GLN A 270 2.44 -18.38 2.99
C GLN A 270 2.95 -18.39 4.44
N ALA A 271 4.06 -17.71 4.72
CA ALA A 271 4.70 -17.78 6.02
C ALA A 271 4.14 -16.78 7.04
N LEU A 272 3.76 -15.58 6.61
CA LEU A 272 3.46 -14.46 7.52
C LEU A 272 1.97 -14.33 7.86
N VAL A 273 1.08 -14.87 7.04
CA VAL A 273 -0.35 -14.99 7.39
C VAL A 273 -0.50 -15.93 8.60
N GLY A 274 -1.29 -15.50 9.60
CA GLY A 274 -1.47 -16.22 10.86
C GLY A 274 -0.38 -16.00 11.91
N LYS A 275 0.64 -15.19 11.60
CA LYS A 275 1.60 -14.68 12.59
C LYS A 275 1.03 -13.48 13.34
N HIS A 276 1.69 -13.03 14.38
CA HIS A 276 1.21 -11.96 15.25
C HIS A 276 2.11 -10.74 15.19
N VAL A 277 1.53 -9.56 15.38
CA VAL A 277 2.34 -8.36 15.68
C VAL A 277 3.17 -8.62 16.94
N GLY A 278 4.45 -8.29 16.85
CA GLY A 278 5.49 -8.61 17.82
C GLY A 278 6.28 -9.87 17.50
N ASP A 279 5.85 -10.71 16.54
CA ASP A 279 6.62 -11.89 16.15
C ASP A 279 7.92 -11.49 15.44
N ARG A 280 9.01 -12.20 15.75
CA ARG A 280 10.18 -12.34 14.87
C ARG A 280 10.09 -13.69 14.19
N VAL A 281 10.02 -13.70 12.87
CA VAL A 281 9.85 -14.91 12.06
C VAL A 281 11.08 -15.07 11.17
N GLU A 282 11.69 -16.24 11.22
CA GLU A 282 12.68 -16.65 10.24
C GLU A 282 12.02 -17.50 9.16
N ILE A 283 12.34 -17.25 7.90
CA ILE A 283 11.73 -17.90 6.74
C ILE A 283 12.81 -18.28 5.74
N VAL A 284 12.84 -19.54 5.30
CA VAL A 284 13.69 -20.02 4.20
C VAL A 284 12.81 -20.33 3.00
N ILE A 285 12.98 -19.57 1.92
CA ILE A 285 12.12 -19.54 0.75
C ILE A 285 12.87 -20.14 -0.44
N PRO A 286 12.47 -21.32 -0.95
CA PRO A 286 13.07 -21.88 -2.16
C PRO A 286 12.73 -21.01 -3.39
N PRO A 287 13.53 -21.07 -4.48
CA PRO A 287 13.36 -20.19 -5.65
C PRO A 287 11.93 -20.17 -6.21
N LYS A 288 11.26 -21.34 -6.23
CA LYS A 288 9.88 -21.50 -6.71
C LYS A 288 8.83 -20.67 -5.94
N LEU A 289 9.12 -20.29 -4.69
CA LEU A 289 8.28 -19.42 -3.85
C LEU A 289 8.90 -18.03 -3.65
N GLY A 290 10.07 -17.79 -4.23
CA GLY A 290 10.74 -16.50 -4.32
C GLY A 290 10.57 -15.90 -5.71
N TYR A 291 11.69 -15.61 -6.38
CA TYR A 291 11.71 -14.96 -7.70
C TYR A 291 11.80 -15.93 -8.89
N GLY A 292 11.69 -17.25 -8.67
CA GLY A 292 11.91 -18.25 -9.72
C GLY A 292 10.94 -18.21 -10.91
N ALA A 293 9.77 -17.57 -10.74
CA ALA A 293 8.83 -17.33 -11.84
C ALA A 293 9.27 -16.21 -12.80
N SER A 294 10.32 -15.46 -12.46
CA SER A 294 10.89 -14.36 -13.26
C SER A 294 12.33 -14.69 -13.65
N PRO A 295 12.58 -15.45 -14.73
CA PRO A 295 13.91 -15.98 -15.05
C PRO A 295 15.01 -14.93 -15.23
N GLN A 296 14.64 -13.70 -15.58
CA GLN A 296 15.55 -12.57 -15.77
C GLN A 296 15.91 -11.86 -14.45
N HIS A 297 15.21 -12.17 -13.35
CA HIS A 297 15.49 -11.59 -12.04
C HIS A 297 16.80 -12.16 -11.48
N GLU A 298 17.66 -11.31 -10.91
CA GLU A 298 18.98 -11.74 -10.41
C GLU A 298 18.89 -12.83 -9.33
N LEU A 299 17.82 -12.78 -8.51
CA LEU A 299 17.53 -13.76 -7.46
C LEU A 299 16.72 -14.99 -7.93
N ALA A 300 16.45 -15.15 -9.24
CA ALA A 300 15.54 -16.19 -9.75
C ALA A 300 15.96 -17.63 -9.41
N LYS A 301 17.26 -17.85 -9.16
CA LYS A 301 17.83 -19.18 -8.85
C LYS A 301 18.14 -19.37 -7.37
N ASN A 302 17.95 -18.35 -6.54
CA ASN A 302 18.42 -18.33 -5.16
C ASN A 302 17.34 -18.81 -4.19
N THR A 303 17.78 -19.56 -3.18
CA THR A 303 17.02 -19.75 -1.94
C THR A 303 17.25 -18.54 -1.06
N LEU A 304 16.19 -17.94 -0.55
CA LEU A 304 16.25 -16.71 0.23
C LEU A 304 15.98 -17.02 1.69
N VAL A 305 16.76 -16.45 2.59
CA VAL A 305 16.51 -16.49 4.03
C VAL A 305 16.13 -15.09 4.48
N PHE A 306 14.98 -14.98 5.13
CA PHE A 306 14.50 -13.75 5.72
C PHE A 306 14.38 -13.89 7.23
N VAL A 307 14.74 -12.83 7.94
CA VAL A 307 14.29 -12.57 9.31
C VAL A 307 13.38 -11.36 9.26
N VAL A 308 12.16 -11.52 9.76
CA VAL A 308 11.08 -10.54 9.67
C VAL A 308 10.55 -10.26 11.07
N ASP A 309 10.69 -9.03 11.52
CA ASP A 309 10.01 -8.53 12.72
C ASP A 309 8.71 -7.88 12.30
N ILE A 310 7.59 -8.43 12.76
CA ILE A 310 6.26 -7.88 12.51
C ILE A 310 6.01 -6.81 13.56
N VAL A 311 6.04 -5.54 13.16
CA VAL A 311 5.96 -4.40 14.09
C VAL A 311 4.61 -3.67 14.04
N GLY A 312 3.72 -4.08 13.14
CA GLY A 312 2.37 -3.54 13.05
C GLY A 312 1.57 -4.09 11.88
N THR A 313 0.31 -3.68 11.81
CA THR A 313 -0.58 -3.93 10.66
C THR A 313 -1.41 -2.68 10.36
N VAL A 314 -1.80 -2.46 9.11
CA VAL A 314 -2.65 -1.34 8.68
C VAL A 314 -3.68 -1.79 7.66
#